data_AF-A0A1G8W5D8-F1
#
_entry.id   AF-A0A1G8W5D8-F1
#
_cell.length_a   1.000
_cell.length_b   1.000
_cell.length_c   1.000
_cell.angle_alpha   90.00
_cell.angle_beta   90.00
_cell.angle_gamma   90.00
#
_symmetry.space_group_name_H-M   'P 1'
#
loop_
_entity.id
_entity.type
_entity.pdbx_description
1 polymer ?
#
loop_
_entity_poly.entity_id
_entity_poly.type
_entity_poly.pdbx_seq_one_letter_code
_entity_poly.pdbx_strand_id
1 'polypeptide(L)'
;MSFKDEEIARLAASGWARCASVAAAVRAAGLPAISHVYLEQAFGDDLWARAEHAVRALREHFASARFADETDYGLLLVPDPHNLDTRRPVPPGTRRDQLGTPTADVFDDRLPAGVLGVRGGAPWTPVATVIGRYGPSLGSHNEIVNAPAEEFTVAGADTRTLMIRQLWGARLLQCGSELPDSEVNARWTFTLFPGEGLIAGMAESGTVLRGKVRFRLGRPDRKIGSARVAPALAL
;
A
#
# COMPACT_ATOMS: atom_id res chain seq x y z
N MET A 1 13.55 3.76 21.57
CA MET A 1 13.61 2.57 20.69
C MET A 1 14.07 3.08 19.33
N SER A 2 14.90 2.36 18.58
CA SER A 2 15.36 2.87 17.28
C SER A 2 14.26 2.71 16.22
N PHE A 3 14.32 3.47 15.12
CA PHE A 3 13.40 3.30 13.99
C PHE A 3 13.37 1.84 13.52
N LYS A 4 14.55 1.22 13.35
CA LYS A 4 14.70 -0.19 12.98
C LYS A 4 13.91 -1.12 13.92
N ASP A 5 14.08 -0.98 15.23
CA ASP A 5 13.41 -1.83 16.21
C ASP A 5 11.88 -1.70 16.14
N GLU A 6 11.38 -0.46 15.99
CA GLU A 6 9.95 -0.17 15.87
C GLU A 6 9.34 -0.76 14.59
N GLU A 7 10.04 -0.61 13.46
CA GLU A 7 9.64 -1.17 12.17
C GLU A 7 9.64 -2.70 12.18
N ILE A 8 10.67 -3.32 12.74
CA ILE A 8 10.76 -4.78 12.86
C ILE A 8 9.61 -5.30 13.72
N ALA A 9 9.38 -4.70 14.89
CA ALA A 9 8.30 -5.12 15.78
C ALA A 9 6.93 -5.02 15.08
N ARG A 10 6.68 -3.93 14.36
CA ARG A 10 5.41 -3.75 13.65
C ARG A 10 5.26 -4.71 12.47
N LEU A 11 6.30 -4.93 11.67
CA LEU A 11 6.26 -5.88 10.55
C LEU A 11 6.07 -7.32 11.04
N ALA A 12 6.72 -7.71 12.15
CA ALA A 12 6.52 -9.01 12.79
C ALA A 12 5.14 -9.17 13.46
N ALA A 13 4.46 -8.06 13.77
CA ALA A 13 3.08 -8.03 14.24
C ALA A 13 2.04 -7.87 13.11
N SER A 14 2.49 -7.68 11.87
CA SER A 14 1.64 -7.39 10.72
C SER A 14 0.85 -8.62 10.23
N GLY A 15 -0.10 -8.39 9.32
CA GLY A 15 -0.87 -9.44 8.66
C GLY A 15 0.00 -10.49 7.95
N TRP A 16 1.20 -10.13 7.48
CA TRP A 16 2.15 -11.09 6.90
C TRP A 16 2.53 -12.22 7.86
N ALA A 17 2.60 -11.91 9.16
CA ALA A 17 3.04 -12.83 10.20
C ALA A 17 1.87 -13.34 11.06
N ARG A 18 0.89 -12.50 11.35
CA ARG A 18 -0.16 -12.76 12.34
C ARG A 18 -1.49 -13.24 11.76
N CYS A 19 -1.78 -12.97 10.49
CA CYS A 19 -2.96 -13.54 9.83
C CYS A 19 -2.59 -14.91 9.25
N ALA A 20 -3.12 -15.99 9.83
CA ALA A 20 -2.83 -17.37 9.43
C ALA A 20 -3.12 -17.64 7.95
N SER A 21 -4.19 -17.07 7.41
CA SER A 21 -4.60 -17.12 6.00
C SER A 21 -3.62 -16.41 5.07
N VAL A 22 -3.16 -15.21 5.44
CA VAL A 22 -2.13 -14.47 4.69
C VAL A 22 -0.79 -15.21 4.78
N ALA A 23 -0.37 -15.64 5.97
CA ALA A 23 0.86 -16.40 6.17
C ALA A 23 0.84 -17.74 5.41
N ALA A 24 -0.32 -18.38 5.26
CA ALA A 24 -0.47 -19.56 4.41
C ALA A 24 -0.27 -19.25 2.93
N ALA A 25 -0.80 -18.13 2.43
CA ALA A 25 -0.56 -17.68 1.06
C ALA A 25 0.93 -17.34 0.82
N VAL A 26 1.60 -16.69 1.78
CA VAL A 26 3.05 -16.43 1.74
C VAL A 26 3.83 -17.74 1.60
N ARG A 27 3.53 -18.75 2.43
CA ARG A 27 4.18 -20.07 2.34
C ARG A 27 3.88 -20.77 1.01
N ALA A 28 2.64 -20.73 0.54
CA ALA A 28 2.26 -21.33 -0.74
C ALA A 28 2.94 -20.67 -1.94
N ALA A 29 3.23 -19.36 -1.84
CA ALA A 29 4.00 -18.60 -2.82
C ALA A 29 5.52 -18.88 -2.76
N GLY A 30 6.00 -19.67 -1.80
CA GLY A 30 7.42 -19.95 -1.62
C GLY A 30 8.22 -18.78 -1.03
N LEU A 31 7.55 -17.80 -0.42
CA LEU A 31 8.18 -16.63 0.18
C LEU A 31 8.64 -16.93 1.63
N PRO A 32 9.77 -16.36 2.07
CA PRO A 32 10.18 -16.44 3.48
C PRO A 32 9.13 -15.82 4.40
N ALA A 33 8.88 -16.48 5.53
CA ALA A 33 7.96 -15.97 6.55
C ALA A 33 8.52 -14.72 7.22
N ILE A 34 7.68 -13.69 7.36
CA ILE A 34 8.05 -12.47 8.08
C ILE A 34 8.12 -12.77 9.58
N SER A 35 9.29 -12.53 10.17
CA SER A 35 9.59 -12.71 11.60
C SER A 35 10.68 -11.74 12.02
N HIS A 36 10.86 -11.52 13.33
CA HIS A 36 11.98 -10.70 13.84
C HIS A 36 13.33 -11.16 13.27
N VAL A 37 13.62 -12.47 13.38
CA VAL A 37 14.88 -13.06 12.90
C VAL A 37 15.08 -12.84 11.40
N TYR A 38 14.04 -13.04 10.58
CA TYR A 38 14.13 -12.79 9.15
C TYR A 38 14.43 -11.32 8.85
N LEU A 39 13.72 -10.39 9.49
CA LEU A 39 13.86 -8.95 9.23
C LEU A 39 15.22 -8.40 9.64
N GLU A 40 15.80 -8.91 10.73
CA GLU A 40 17.15 -8.56 11.19
C GLU A 40 18.24 -9.03 10.21
N GLN A 41 18.02 -10.18 9.55
CA GLN A 41 19.01 -10.81 8.67
C GLN A 41 18.87 -10.39 7.21
N ALA A 42 17.63 -10.15 6.74
CA ALA A 42 17.34 -9.88 5.34
C ALA A 42 17.72 -8.47 4.90
N PHE A 43 17.80 -7.52 5.83
CA PHE A 43 18.00 -6.10 5.53
C PHE A 43 19.18 -5.52 6.33
N GLY A 44 20.19 -5.03 5.62
CA GLY A 44 21.36 -4.37 6.21
C GLY A 44 21.06 -2.96 6.74
N ASP A 45 21.97 -2.43 7.56
CA ASP A 45 21.77 -1.15 8.26
C ASP A 45 21.61 0.05 7.32
N ASP A 46 22.24 0.03 6.14
CA ASP A 46 22.05 1.07 5.11
C ASP A 46 20.59 1.15 4.63
N LEU A 47 19.90 0.01 4.52
CA LEU A 47 18.48 0.00 4.14
C LEU A 47 17.63 0.63 5.24
N TRP A 48 17.91 0.33 6.50
CA TRP A 48 17.19 0.90 7.64
C TRP A 48 17.40 2.41 7.77
N ALA A 49 18.62 2.90 7.54
CA ALA A 49 18.91 4.34 7.53
C ALA A 49 18.18 5.07 6.38
N ARG A 50 18.17 4.47 5.17
CA ARG A 50 17.40 5.02 4.03
C ARG A 50 15.90 5.00 4.30
N ALA A 51 15.39 3.93 4.91
CA ALA A 51 13.99 3.82 5.29
C ALA A 51 13.57 4.90 6.29
N GLU A 52 14.38 5.11 7.34
CA GLU A 52 14.12 6.15 8.35
C GLU A 52 14.07 7.54 7.70
N HIS A 53 15.05 7.84 6.85
CA HIS A 53 15.10 9.09 6.12
C HIS A 53 13.87 9.27 5.22
N ALA A 54 13.51 8.26 4.42
CA ALA A 54 12.39 8.31 3.49
C ALA A 54 11.03 8.47 4.21
N VAL A 55 10.80 7.73 5.30
CA VAL A 55 9.57 7.83 6.10
C VAL A 55 9.46 9.21 6.74
N ARG A 56 10.56 9.74 7.29
CA ARG A 56 10.58 11.10 7.83
C ARG A 56 10.29 12.14 6.74
N ALA A 57 10.94 12.04 5.58
CA ALA A 57 10.76 12.97 4.47
C ALA A 57 9.32 12.96 3.94
N LEU A 58 8.69 11.79 3.79
CA LEU A 58 7.28 11.69 3.42
C LEU A 58 6.36 12.37 4.44
N ARG A 59 6.59 12.11 5.73
CA ARG A 59 5.80 12.70 6.82
C ARG A 59 5.91 14.22 6.84
N GLU A 60 7.12 14.75 6.73
CA GLU A 60 7.39 16.20 6.73
C GLU A 60 6.80 16.87 5.49
N HIS A 61 7.02 16.31 4.30
CA HIS A 61 6.56 16.88 3.04
C HIS A 61 5.04 16.99 2.95
N PHE A 62 4.31 15.96 3.42
CA PHE A 62 2.85 15.93 3.40
C PHE A 62 2.20 16.38 4.72
N ALA A 63 2.94 17.02 5.64
CA ALA A 63 2.44 17.39 6.96
C ALA A 63 1.26 18.38 6.93
N SER A 64 1.19 19.24 5.90
CA SER A 64 0.09 20.20 5.70
C SER A 64 -1.05 19.65 4.83
N ALA A 65 -0.95 18.42 4.36
CA ALA A 65 -2.00 17.80 3.56
C ALA A 65 -3.28 17.63 4.39
N ARG A 66 -4.42 17.65 3.70
CA ARG A 66 -5.70 17.36 4.35
C ARG A 66 -5.68 15.91 4.88
N PHE A 67 -5.98 15.74 6.16
CA PHE A 67 -5.94 14.46 6.91
C PHE A 67 -4.52 13.89 7.11
N ALA A 68 -3.48 14.73 7.09
CA ALA A 68 -2.12 14.31 7.41
C ALA A 68 -2.00 13.77 8.85
N ASP A 69 -2.78 14.28 9.78
CA ASP A 69 -2.88 13.83 11.18
C ASP A 69 -3.48 12.43 11.34
N GLU A 70 -4.22 11.96 10.34
CA GLU A 70 -4.79 10.61 10.27
C GLU A 70 -3.93 9.64 9.43
N THR A 71 -2.75 10.07 8.97
CA THR A 71 -1.88 9.30 8.06
C THR A 71 -0.64 8.75 8.77
N ASP A 72 -0.53 7.42 8.81
CA ASP A 72 0.66 6.74 9.34
C ASP A 72 1.60 6.31 8.20
N TYR A 73 2.83 6.82 8.23
CA TYR A 73 3.91 6.44 7.33
C TYR A 73 4.88 5.46 8.00
N GLY A 74 5.37 4.48 7.24
CA GLY A 74 6.36 3.49 7.66
C GLY A 74 6.75 2.58 6.49
N LEU A 75 7.32 1.41 6.80
CA LEU A 75 7.68 0.41 5.80
C LEU A 75 6.51 -0.51 5.42
N LEU A 76 6.34 -0.65 4.12
CA LEU A 76 5.55 -1.67 3.47
C LEU A 76 6.49 -2.71 2.85
N LEU A 77 6.29 -3.99 3.18
CA LEU A 77 6.94 -5.09 2.48
C LEU A 77 6.08 -5.50 1.28
N VAL A 78 6.62 -5.31 0.08
CA VAL A 78 5.99 -5.74 -1.16
C VAL A 78 6.61 -7.08 -1.58
N PRO A 79 5.82 -8.15 -1.76
CA PRO A 79 6.35 -9.45 -2.17
C PRO A 79 6.87 -9.41 -3.61
N ASP A 80 7.77 -10.35 -3.96
CA ASP A 80 8.16 -10.56 -5.35
C ASP A 80 6.91 -10.84 -6.22
N PRO A 81 6.65 -10.04 -7.26
CA PRO A 81 5.47 -10.23 -8.12
C PRO A 81 5.45 -11.58 -8.86
N HIS A 82 6.57 -12.28 -9.00
CA HIS A 82 6.58 -13.64 -9.58
C HIS A 82 6.05 -14.70 -8.62
N ASN A 83 6.10 -14.43 -7.31
CA ASN A 83 5.65 -15.35 -6.28
C ASN A 83 4.24 -15.01 -5.79
N LEU A 84 3.98 -13.73 -5.49
CA LEU A 84 2.69 -13.26 -5.00
C LEU A 84 2.37 -11.88 -5.60
N ASP A 85 1.66 -11.87 -6.73
CA ASP A 85 1.25 -10.62 -7.39
C ASP A 85 0.06 -9.96 -6.67
N THR A 86 0.30 -8.81 -6.06
CA THR A 86 -0.70 -8.04 -5.31
C THR A 86 -1.51 -7.07 -6.18
N ARG A 87 -1.24 -6.99 -7.49
CA ARG A 87 -1.97 -6.11 -8.42
C ARG A 87 -3.32 -6.68 -8.85
N ARG A 88 -3.53 -7.97 -8.61
CA ARG A 88 -4.68 -8.74 -9.07
C ARG A 88 -5.47 -9.29 -7.87
N PRO A 89 -6.71 -9.76 -8.10
CA PRO A 89 -7.44 -10.53 -7.11
C PRO A 89 -6.59 -11.68 -6.58
N VAL A 90 -6.55 -11.83 -5.26
CA VAL A 90 -5.97 -13.01 -4.63
C VAL A 90 -7.06 -14.04 -4.36
N PRO A 91 -6.72 -15.32 -4.11
CA PRO A 91 -7.71 -16.32 -3.77
C PRO A 91 -8.61 -15.89 -2.59
N PRO A 92 -9.93 -16.15 -2.61
CA PRO A 92 -10.87 -15.67 -1.58
C PRO A 92 -10.50 -16.01 -0.14
N GLY A 93 -9.80 -17.14 0.08
CA GLY A 93 -9.35 -17.57 1.41
C GLY A 93 -8.17 -16.77 1.96
N THR A 94 -7.46 -16.00 1.14
CA THR A 94 -6.20 -15.31 1.51
C THR A 94 -6.41 -14.29 2.62
N ARG A 95 -7.54 -13.57 2.60
CA ARG A 95 -7.87 -12.51 3.57
C ARG A 95 -8.92 -12.94 4.59
N ARG A 96 -9.14 -14.23 4.78
CA ARG A 96 -10.19 -14.75 5.66
C ARG A 96 -10.08 -14.18 7.08
N ASP A 97 -8.88 -14.10 7.64
CA ASP A 97 -8.72 -13.61 9.02
C ASP A 97 -8.88 -12.09 9.12
N GLN A 98 -8.76 -11.38 8.00
CA GLN A 98 -8.90 -9.92 7.93
C GLN A 98 -10.35 -9.50 7.66
N LEU A 99 -11.07 -10.26 6.82
CA LEU A 99 -12.45 -9.98 6.40
C LEU A 99 -13.50 -10.79 7.18
N GLY A 100 -13.08 -11.76 7.99
CA GLY A 100 -13.93 -12.69 8.73
C GLY A 100 -14.54 -13.81 7.89
N THR A 101 -14.65 -13.65 6.57
CA THR A 101 -15.20 -14.67 5.66
C THR A 101 -14.36 -14.77 4.38
N PRO A 102 -14.23 -15.97 3.77
CA PRO A 102 -13.61 -16.11 2.44
C PRO A 102 -14.47 -15.40 1.39
N THR A 103 -13.95 -14.33 0.81
CA THR A 103 -14.69 -13.50 -0.14
C THR A 103 -13.80 -13.16 -1.33
N ALA A 104 -14.34 -13.35 -2.54
CA ALA A 104 -13.65 -12.95 -3.76
C ALA A 104 -13.57 -11.42 -3.86
N ASP A 105 -12.42 -10.92 -4.31
CA ASP A 105 -12.22 -9.52 -4.63
C ASP A 105 -13.12 -9.14 -5.83
N VAL A 106 -13.64 -7.91 -5.81
CA VAL A 106 -14.38 -7.35 -6.95
C VAL A 106 -13.38 -6.58 -7.81
N PHE A 107 -13.15 -7.05 -9.03
CA PHE A 107 -12.19 -6.47 -9.95
C PHE A 107 -12.90 -6.04 -11.23
N ASP A 108 -12.65 -4.82 -11.69
CA ASP A 108 -13.23 -4.32 -12.93
C ASP A 108 -12.47 -4.96 -14.11
N ASP A 109 -13.17 -5.69 -14.97
CA ASP A 109 -12.57 -6.48 -16.07
C ASP A 109 -11.83 -5.61 -17.10
N ARG A 110 -12.07 -4.29 -17.10
CA ARG A 110 -11.36 -3.34 -17.96
C ARG A 110 -9.95 -3.01 -17.47
N LEU A 111 -9.59 -3.38 -16.23
CA LEU A 111 -8.29 -3.07 -15.66
C LEU A 111 -7.17 -3.91 -16.32
N PRO A 112 -6.09 -3.27 -16.80
CA PRO A 112 -4.96 -3.94 -17.46
C PRO A 112 -4.14 -4.75 -16.44
N ALA A 113 -2.93 -5.19 -16.79
CA ALA A 113 -2.03 -5.88 -15.85
C ALA A 113 -1.60 -5.03 -14.65
N GLY A 114 -1.57 -3.70 -14.82
CA GLY A 114 -1.13 -2.74 -13.81
C GLY A 114 0.38 -2.60 -13.76
N VAL A 115 0.85 -1.59 -13.04
CA VAL A 115 2.28 -1.22 -12.98
C VAL A 115 3.01 -2.02 -11.89
N LEU A 116 4.25 -2.42 -12.17
CA LEU A 116 5.17 -2.95 -11.16
C LEU A 116 6.00 -1.80 -10.59
N GLY A 117 5.79 -1.49 -9.31
CA GLY A 117 6.60 -0.53 -8.56
C GLY A 117 7.83 -1.18 -7.93
N VAL A 118 7.77 -2.47 -7.62
CA VAL A 118 8.94 -3.28 -7.27
C VAL A 118 9.19 -4.33 -8.35
N ARG A 119 10.47 -4.50 -8.70
CA ARG A 119 10.91 -5.52 -9.66
C ARG A 119 11.08 -6.87 -8.95
N GLY A 120 10.97 -7.97 -9.70
CA GLY A 120 11.31 -9.29 -9.17
C GLY A 120 12.81 -9.45 -8.93
N GLY A 121 13.16 -10.46 -8.13
CA GLY A 121 14.54 -10.84 -7.81
C GLY A 121 14.87 -10.83 -6.32
N ALA A 122 14.02 -10.23 -5.48
CA ALA A 122 14.12 -10.30 -4.03
C ALA A 122 12.77 -10.74 -3.44
N PRO A 123 12.73 -11.68 -2.47
CA PRO A 123 11.46 -12.18 -1.94
C PRO A 123 10.56 -11.08 -1.37
N TRP A 124 11.17 -10.06 -0.75
CA TRP A 124 10.49 -8.92 -0.17
C TRP A 124 11.26 -7.64 -0.49
N THR A 125 10.57 -6.65 -1.04
CA THR A 125 11.12 -5.32 -1.29
C THR A 125 10.49 -4.31 -0.32
N PRO A 126 11.28 -3.68 0.57
CA PRO A 126 10.81 -2.60 1.41
C PRO A 126 10.51 -1.33 0.62
N VAL A 127 9.39 -0.69 0.92
CA VAL A 127 8.99 0.61 0.35
C VAL A 127 8.52 1.51 1.49
N ALA A 128 8.98 2.76 1.53
CA ALA A 128 8.46 3.75 2.49
C ALA A 128 7.15 4.34 1.95
N THR A 129 6.04 4.18 2.67
CA THR A 129 4.71 4.66 2.24
C THR A 129 3.72 4.69 3.41
N VAL A 130 2.44 4.93 3.11
CA VAL A 130 1.33 4.85 4.07
C VAL A 130 1.08 3.39 4.46
N ILE A 131 1.05 3.12 5.76
CA ILE A 131 0.86 1.79 6.34
C ILE A 131 -0.42 1.66 7.16
N GLY A 132 -1.01 2.78 7.61
CA GLY A 132 -2.18 2.82 8.49
C GLY A 132 -3.51 2.57 7.78
N ARG A 133 -4.61 3.11 8.32
CA ARG A 133 -5.97 2.99 7.75
C ARG A 133 -6.27 3.97 6.62
N TYR A 134 -5.66 5.16 6.70
CA TYR A 134 -5.93 6.28 5.80
C TYR A 134 -4.62 6.83 5.23
N GLY A 135 -4.68 7.29 3.98
CA GLY A 135 -3.64 8.17 3.43
C GLY A 135 -4.04 9.64 3.54
N PRO A 136 -3.24 10.56 2.98
CA PRO A 136 -3.62 11.96 2.84
C PRO A 136 -4.63 12.14 1.70
N SER A 137 -5.40 13.24 1.76
CA SER A 137 -6.23 13.72 0.66
C SER A 137 -5.47 14.77 -0.15
N LEU A 138 -4.93 14.39 -1.30
CA LEU A 138 -4.16 15.28 -2.20
C LEU A 138 -4.95 15.78 -3.41
N GLY A 139 -6.28 15.58 -3.42
CA GLY A 139 -7.17 16.02 -4.49
C GLY A 139 -7.73 14.87 -5.32
N SER A 140 -8.37 15.23 -6.43
CA SER A 140 -8.79 14.29 -7.47
C SER A 140 -7.60 13.73 -8.25
N HIS A 141 -7.80 12.66 -9.01
CA HIS A 141 -6.74 12.09 -9.86
C HIS A 141 -6.15 13.15 -10.79
N ASN A 142 -6.99 13.94 -11.46
CA ASN A 142 -6.54 15.00 -12.37
C ASN A 142 -5.73 16.09 -11.67
N GLU A 143 -6.11 16.49 -10.46
CA GLU A 143 -5.33 17.47 -9.70
C GLU A 143 -3.95 16.90 -9.36
N ILE A 144 -3.88 15.65 -8.91
CA ILE A 144 -2.61 15.00 -8.52
C ILE A 144 -1.65 14.85 -9.70
N VAL A 145 -2.13 14.37 -10.86
CA VAL A 145 -1.25 14.14 -12.03
C VAL A 145 -0.83 15.43 -12.73
N ASN A 146 -1.64 16.50 -12.64
CA ASN A 146 -1.32 17.80 -13.25
C ASN A 146 -0.64 18.77 -12.28
N ALA A 147 -0.52 18.39 -11.00
CA ALA A 147 0.18 19.21 -10.01
C ALA A 147 1.67 19.36 -10.38
N PRO A 148 2.28 20.52 -10.04
CA PRO A 148 3.71 20.73 -10.16
C PRO A 148 4.53 19.60 -9.52
N ALA A 149 5.67 19.27 -10.12
CA ALA A 149 6.47 18.12 -9.70
C ALA A 149 7.00 18.30 -8.27
N GLU A 150 7.31 19.53 -7.86
CA GLU A 150 7.76 19.88 -6.52
C GLU A 150 6.76 19.52 -5.42
N GLU A 151 5.45 19.50 -5.71
CA GLU A 151 4.43 19.09 -4.74
C GLU A 151 4.49 17.60 -4.41
N PHE A 152 5.11 16.79 -5.27
CA PHE A 152 5.19 15.33 -5.12
C PHE A 152 6.61 14.77 -5.10
N THR A 153 7.63 15.62 -5.26
CA THR A 153 9.03 15.23 -5.23
C THR A 153 9.53 15.21 -3.80
N VAL A 154 9.79 14.01 -3.27
CA VAL A 154 10.31 13.80 -1.91
C VAL A 154 11.62 13.02 -2.00
N ALA A 155 12.66 13.49 -1.31
CA ALA A 155 14.00 12.90 -1.38
C ALA A 155 14.50 12.69 -2.84
N GLY A 156 14.13 13.60 -3.75
CA GLY A 156 14.53 13.56 -5.16
C GLY A 156 13.73 12.60 -6.05
N ALA A 157 12.69 11.95 -5.55
CA ALA A 157 11.84 11.06 -6.33
C ALA A 157 10.38 11.53 -6.36
N ASP A 158 9.73 11.38 -7.52
CA ASP A 158 8.29 11.65 -7.66
C ASP A 158 7.48 10.52 -7.03
N THR A 159 6.85 10.83 -5.90
CA THR A 159 6.08 9.86 -5.10
C THR A 159 4.84 9.32 -5.82
N ARG A 160 4.35 10.00 -6.87
CA ARG A 160 3.18 9.56 -7.66
C ARG A 160 3.46 8.27 -8.42
N THR A 161 4.71 8.04 -8.80
CA THR A 161 5.13 6.86 -9.58
C THR A 161 4.81 5.53 -8.89
N LEU A 162 4.78 5.54 -7.56
CA LEU A 162 4.49 4.38 -6.72
C LEU A 162 3.10 4.46 -6.06
N MET A 163 2.28 5.47 -6.37
CA MET A 163 0.86 5.47 -6.02
C MET A 163 0.10 4.53 -6.96
N ILE A 164 0.34 3.23 -6.80
CA ILE A 164 -0.10 2.15 -7.68
C ILE A 164 -0.75 1.03 -6.86
N ARG A 165 -1.52 0.18 -7.54
CA ARG A 165 -2.32 -0.83 -6.84
C ARG A 165 -1.49 -1.99 -6.31
N GLN A 166 -0.28 -2.22 -6.82
CA GLN A 166 0.65 -3.22 -6.26
C GLN A 166 0.91 -2.93 -4.77
N LEU A 167 1.23 -1.68 -4.44
CA LEU A 167 1.53 -1.26 -3.06
C LEU A 167 0.25 -1.28 -2.22
N TRP A 168 -0.88 -0.82 -2.75
CA TRP A 168 -2.13 -0.89 -2.00
C TRP A 168 -2.57 -2.32 -1.71
N GLY A 169 -2.42 -3.24 -2.68
CA GLY A 169 -2.70 -4.66 -2.50
C GLY A 169 -1.76 -5.32 -1.48
N ALA A 170 -0.49 -4.93 -1.44
CA ALA A 170 0.46 -5.37 -0.41
C ALA A 170 0.08 -4.81 0.98
N ARG A 171 -0.30 -3.52 1.06
CA ARG A 171 -0.78 -2.88 2.30
C ARG A 171 -2.00 -3.59 2.86
N LEU A 172 -2.93 -4.00 2.00
CA LEU A 172 -4.10 -4.79 2.42
C LEU A 172 -3.69 -6.11 3.09
N LEU A 173 -2.71 -6.82 2.57
CA LEU A 173 -2.24 -8.08 3.18
C LEU A 173 -1.40 -7.83 4.44
N GLN A 174 -0.67 -6.71 4.50
CA GLN A 174 0.15 -6.31 5.64
C GLN A 174 -0.68 -5.79 6.83
N CYS A 175 -1.82 -5.15 6.62
CA CYS A 175 -2.50 -4.36 7.66
C CYS A 175 -3.07 -5.14 8.85
N GLY A 176 -3.08 -6.47 8.80
CA GLY A 176 -3.70 -7.28 9.85
C GLY A 176 -5.20 -7.01 9.95
N SER A 177 -5.68 -6.66 11.14
CA SER A 177 -7.09 -6.33 11.41
C SER A 177 -7.46 -4.88 11.12
N GLU A 178 -6.50 -3.99 10.89
CA GLU A 178 -6.75 -2.56 10.65
C GLU A 178 -6.83 -2.26 9.15
N LEU A 179 -7.95 -2.62 8.54
CA LEU A 179 -8.12 -2.55 7.10
C LEU A 179 -7.93 -1.12 6.54
N PRO A 180 -7.08 -0.90 5.52
CA PRO A 180 -7.01 0.37 4.83
C PRO A 180 -8.29 0.62 4.02
N ASP A 181 -8.69 1.89 3.93
CA ASP A 181 -9.74 2.35 3.02
C ASP A 181 -11.06 1.56 3.13
N SER A 182 -11.45 1.25 4.37
CA SER A 182 -12.55 0.35 4.67
C SER A 182 -13.78 1.07 5.24
N GLU A 183 -14.96 0.54 4.93
CA GLU A 183 -16.23 1.03 5.48
C GLU A 183 -16.37 0.81 7.00
N VAL A 184 -15.58 -0.12 7.56
CA VAL A 184 -15.58 -0.43 9.00
C VAL A 184 -14.77 0.57 9.82
N ASN A 185 -14.00 1.43 9.15
CA ASN A 185 -13.23 2.48 9.80
C ASN A 185 -14.16 3.65 10.18
N ALA A 186 -13.69 4.54 11.06
CA ALA A 186 -14.46 5.71 11.49
C ALA A 186 -14.94 6.59 10.31
N ARG A 187 -14.22 6.57 9.19
CA ARG A 187 -14.62 7.16 7.91
C ARG A 187 -14.33 6.20 6.79
N TRP A 188 -15.32 5.97 5.92
CA TRP A 188 -15.07 5.27 4.68
C TRP A 188 -14.22 6.12 3.73
N THR A 189 -13.18 5.51 3.17
CA THR A 189 -12.22 6.09 2.21
C THR A 189 -11.92 5.13 1.08
N PHE A 190 -11.30 5.64 0.01
CA PHE A 190 -10.73 4.83 -1.07
C PHE A 190 -9.40 5.44 -1.51
N THR A 191 -8.45 4.60 -1.90
CA THR A 191 -7.14 5.05 -2.41
C THR A 191 -7.17 5.11 -3.94
N LEU A 192 -6.82 6.26 -4.51
CA LEU A 192 -6.58 6.47 -5.94
C LEU A 192 -5.19 5.94 -6.34
N PHE A 193 -5.05 5.49 -7.59
CA PHE A 193 -3.78 4.99 -8.15
C PHE A 193 -3.25 5.85 -9.32
N PRO A 194 -2.89 7.13 -9.10
CA PRO A 194 -2.43 8.02 -10.16
C PRO A 194 -1.18 7.53 -10.90
N GLY A 195 -0.36 6.66 -10.29
CA GLY A 195 0.80 6.06 -10.94
C GLY A 195 0.45 5.07 -12.07
N GLU A 196 -0.82 4.65 -12.19
CA GLU A 196 -1.28 3.75 -13.26
C GLU A 196 -1.98 4.48 -14.42
N GLY A 197 -2.14 5.80 -14.32
CA GLY A 197 -2.81 6.62 -15.33
C GLY A 197 -4.31 6.33 -15.47
N LEU A 198 -4.88 6.80 -16.59
CA LEU A 198 -6.31 6.64 -16.89
C LEU A 198 -6.58 5.44 -17.80
N ILE A 199 -7.68 4.73 -17.52
CA ILE A 199 -8.18 3.63 -18.34
C ILE A 199 -9.49 4.06 -18.98
N ALA A 200 -9.47 4.28 -20.29
CA ALA A 200 -10.59 4.84 -21.05
C ALA A 200 -11.13 6.15 -20.41
N GLY A 201 -10.22 7.02 -19.94
CA GLY A 201 -10.56 8.29 -19.30
C GLY A 201 -11.03 8.18 -17.83
N MET A 202 -10.96 7.00 -17.22
CA MET A 202 -11.39 6.74 -15.84
C MET A 202 -10.18 6.47 -14.94
N ALA A 203 -10.23 6.98 -13.71
CA ALA A 203 -9.20 6.76 -12.70
C ALA A 203 -9.46 5.47 -11.93
N GLU A 204 -8.39 4.71 -11.65
CA GLU A 204 -8.46 3.51 -10.83
C GLU A 204 -8.39 3.82 -9.33
N SER A 205 -9.10 3.04 -8.53
CA SER A 205 -9.02 3.07 -7.07
C SER A 205 -9.28 1.73 -6.39
N GLY A 206 -8.81 1.64 -5.14
CA GLY A 206 -9.02 0.53 -4.22
C GLY A 206 -9.81 0.92 -2.98
N THR A 207 -10.72 0.05 -2.52
CA THR A 207 -11.42 0.20 -1.23
C THR A 207 -11.86 -1.16 -0.69
N VAL A 208 -12.11 -1.24 0.62
CA VAL A 208 -12.84 -2.35 1.23
C VAL A 208 -14.27 -1.90 1.54
N LEU A 209 -15.24 -2.49 0.83
CA LEU A 209 -16.64 -2.05 0.87
C LEU A 209 -17.59 -3.25 0.73
N ARG A 210 -18.57 -3.33 1.62
CA ARG A 210 -19.49 -4.46 1.85
C ARG A 210 -18.75 -5.77 2.08
N GLY A 211 -17.74 -5.74 2.96
CA GLY A 211 -16.89 -6.90 3.28
C GLY A 211 -16.07 -7.44 2.12
N LYS A 212 -15.88 -6.67 1.03
CA LYS A 212 -15.09 -7.08 -0.14
C LYS A 212 -14.02 -6.07 -0.46
N VAL A 213 -12.83 -6.54 -0.83
CA VAL A 213 -11.83 -5.71 -1.52
C VAL A 213 -12.32 -5.41 -2.92
N ARG A 214 -12.17 -4.17 -3.37
CA ARG A 214 -12.68 -3.72 -4.67
C ARG A 214 -11.65 -2.87 -5.40
N PHE A 215 -11.38 -3.23 -6.64
CA PHE A 215 -10.66 -2.43 -7.63
C PHE A 215 -11.68 -1.90 -8.63
N ARG A 216 -11.76 -0.58 -8.78
CA ARG A 216 -12.83 0.07 -9.53
C ARG A 216 -12.31 1.21 -10.39
N LEU A 217 -13.09 1.53 -11.41
CA LEU A 217 -12.91 2.72 -12.22
C LEU A 217 -13.93 3.80 -11.83
N GLY A 218 -13.45 5.03 -11.67
CA GLY A 218 -14.24 6.20 -11.32
C GLY A 218 -13.89 7.42 -12.18
N ARG A 219 -14.69 8.48 -12.06
CA ARG A 219 -14.37 9.74 -12.75
C ARG A 219 -13.09 10.36 -12.16
N PRO A 220 -12.18 10.89 -12.99
CA PRO A 220 -10.86 11.34 -12.53
C PRO A 220 -10.85 12.76 -11.93
N ASP A 221 -11.93 13.52 -12.09
CA ASP A 221 -12.09 14.92 -11.68
C ASP A 221 -12.90 15.10 -10.39
N ARG A 222 -13.36 14.00 -9.79
CA ARG A 222 -14.22 14.03 -8.61
C ARG A 222 -13.43 14.45 -7.37
N LYS A 223 -13.73 15.63 -6.84
CA LYS A 223 -13.25 16.12 -5.54
C LYS A 223 -14.02 15.50 -4.37
N ILE A 224 -13.96 14.18 -4.25
CA ILE A 224 -14.64 13.45 -3.18
C ILE A 224 -13.77 13.53 -1.92
N GLY A 225 -14.35 14.01 -0.81
CA GLY A 225 -13.65 14.13 0.48
C GLY A 225 -13.17 12.81 1.09
N SER A 226 -13.59 11.66 0.55
CA SER A 226 -13.11 10.31 0.93
C SER A 226 -12.01 9.76 0.04
N ALA A 227 -11.63 10.45 -1.04
CA ALA A 227 -10.50 10.07 -1.88
C ALA A 227 -9.19 10.28 -1.11
N ARG A 228 -8.31 9.28 -1.18
CA ARG A 228 -6.97 9.26 -0.59
C ARG A 228 -5.94 8.82 -1.62
N VAL A 229 -4.67 8.98 -1.29
CA VAL A 229 -3.54 8.38 -2.00
C VAL A 229 -2.54 7.82 -1.01
N ALA A 230 -1.59 7.01 -1.49
CA ALA A 230 -0.47 6.53 -0.69
C ALA A 230 0.84 6.91 -1.39
N PRO A 231 1.37 8.14 -1.16
CA PRO A 231 2.68 8.52 -1.66
C PRO A 231 3.75 7.53 -1.18
N ALA A 232 4.71 7.21 -2.04
CA ALA A 232 5.67 6.16 -1.76
C ALA A 232 7.05 6.46 -2.34
N LEU A 233 8.09 5.95 -1.66
CA LEU A 233 9.48 6.01 -2.07
C LEU A 233 10.07 4.59 -2.08
N ALA A 234 10.68 4.21 -3.19
CA ALA A 234 11.54 3.04 -3.24
C ALA A 234 12.82 3.29 -2.43
N LEU A 235 13.39 2.22 -1.87
CA LEU A 235 14.54 2.27 -0.97
C LEU A 235 15.81 1.76 -1.63
#